data_AF-G0AG84-F1
#
_entry.id   AF-G0AG84-F1
#
_cell.length_a   1.000
_cell.length_b   1.000
_cell.length_c   1.000
_cell.angle_alpha   90.00
_cell.angle_beta   90.00
_cell.angle_gamma   90.00
#
_symmetry.space_group_name_H-M   'P 1'
#
loop_
_entity.id
_entity.type
_entity.pdbx_description
1 polymer ?
#
loop_
_entity_poly.entity_id
_entity_poly.type
_entity_poly.pdbx_seq_one_letter_code
_entity_poly.pdbx_strand_id
1 'polypeptide(L)'
;MKLSLIPLLFSALLVSDIVKADDLSMSIGDMLTDKDVMQAANACLLRHPKGANEFVENVYPMNHGMVGVVTADASGRRYDCNAELGTGKVRGSEPIVEPKGPLFVSVRQMQAPPQGECFSSSPLVIGKQLQGWLLSQTGKCGGVSWNGIAAGAKSQ
;
A
#
# COMPACT_ATOMS: atom_id res chain seq x y z
N MET A 1 -45.14 2.18 61.50
CA MET A 1 -45.62 2.95 60.33
C MET A 1 -44.67 4.10 60.06
N LYS A 2 -43.97 4.06 58.92
CA LYS A 2 -43.58 5.23 58.10
C LYS A 2 -43.03 4.69 56.78
N LEU A 3 -43.92 4.64 55.79
CA LEU A 3 -43.58 4.48 54.38
C LEU A 3 -42.95 5.80 53.88
N SER A 4 -41.88 5.71 53.10
CA SER A 4 -41.41 6.79 52.23
C SER A 4 -40.78 6.12 51.01
N LEU A 5 -41.56 5.85 49.95
CA LEU A 5 -41.84 6.71 48.78
C LEU A 5 -40.58 7.16 48.03
N ILE A 6 -40.15 6.27 47.13
CA ILE A 6 -39.31 6.53 45.96
C ILE A 6 -40.09 7.42 44.97
N PRO A 7 -39.47 8.45 44.39
CA PRO A 7 -39.80 8.87 43.03
C PRO A 7 -38.61 8.62 42.10
N LEU A 8 -38.88 7.76 41.12
CA LEU A 8 -38.23 7.73 39.81
C LEU A 8 -38.35 9.11 39.15
N LEU A 9 -37.29 9.57 38.48
CA LEU A 9 -37.26 10.43 37.29
C LEU A 9 -36.07 11.40 37.36
N PHE A 10 -34.92 10.98 36.84
CA PHE A 10 -34.09 11.87 36.03
C PHE A 10 -33.58 11.06 34.84
N SER A 11 -34.36 11.11 33.77
CA SER A 11 -33.90 10.84 32.41
C SER A 11 -32.85 11.90 32.08
N ALA A 12 -31.60 11.64 32.47
CA ALA A 12 -30.46 12.36 31.93
C ALA A 12 -30.23 11.82 30.52
N LEU A 13 -30.67 12.63 29.56
CA LEU A 13 -30.39 12.58 28.15
C LEU A 13 -29.07 11.88 27.84
N LEU A 14 -29.18 10.80 27.06
CA LEU A 14 -28.15 10.32 26.15
C LEU A 14 -27.67 11.53 25.34
N VAL A 15 -26.58 12.16 25.78
CA VAL A 15 -25.72 12.89 24.86
C VAL A 15 -25.05 11.78 24.06
N SER A 16 -25.68 11.45 22.94
CA SER A 16 -25.04 10.71 21.88
C SER A 16 -23.82 11.52 21.47
N ASP A 17 -22.65 11.17 22.01
CA ASP A 17 -21.35 11.55 21.45
C ASP A 17 -21.17 10.81 20.12
N ILE A 18 -22.04 11.13 19.17
CA ILE A 18 -21.83 10.93 17.76
C ILE A 18 -21.26 12.27 17.29
N VAL A 19 -20.26 12.20 16.39
CA VAL A 19 -19.57 13.32 15.71
C VAL A 19 -18.28 13.69 16.47
N LYS A 20 -17.07 13.30 16.07
CA LYS A 20 -16.53 13.03 14.72
C LYS A 20 -15.44 11.95 14.76
N ALA A 21 -15.69 10.82 14.11
CA ALA A 21 -14.62 10.13 13.40
C ALA A 21 -14.30 10.97 12.16
N ASP A 22 -13.75 12.17 12.35
CA ASP A 22 -13.02 12.82 11.28
C ASP A 22 -11.72 12.03 11.21
N ASP A 23 -11.76 11.05 10.32
CA ASP A 23 -10.66 10.34 9.67
C ASP A 23 -9.72 11.37 9.03
N LEU A 24 -9.10 12.21 9.87
CA LEU A 24 -7.99 13.06 9.53
C LEU A 24 -6.83 12.10 9.31
N SER A 25 -6.73 11.57 8.08
CA SER A 25 -5.48 11.05 7.57
C SER A 25 -4.42 12.11 7.87
N MET A 26 -3.59 11.89 8.91
CA MET A 26 -2.56 12.84 9.27
C MET A 26 -1.72 13.10 8.02
N SER A 27 -1.38 14.36 7.75
CA SER A 27 -0.51 14.62 6.61
C SER A 27 0.86 13.98 6.88
N ILE A 28 1.60 13.66 5.82
CA ILE A 28 2.96 13.14 5.96
C ILE A 28 3.84 14.08 6.79
N GLY A 29 3.62 15.40 6.65
CA GLY A 29 4.30 16.42 7.43
C GLY A 29 4.01 16.28 8.93
N ASP A 30 2.74 16.09 9.30
CA ASP A 30 2.35 15.90 10.69
C ASP A 30 2.92 14.60 11.27
N MET A 31 2.88 13.50 10.51
CA MET A 31 3.44 12.22 10.95
C MET A 31 4.96 12.32 11.19
N LEU A 32 5.68 13.04 10.33
CA LEU A 32 7.13 13.22 10.44
C LEU A 32 7.54 14.17 11.59
N THR A 33 6.61 14.83 12.27
CA THR A 33 6.92 15.56 13.51
C THR A 33 7.21 14.62 14.68
N ASP A 34 6.70 13.39 14.63
CA ASP A 34 6.98 12.36 15.63
C ASP A 34 8.41 11.81 15.44
N LYS A 35 9.18 11.81 16.53
CA LYS A 35 10.59 11.41 16.50
C LYS A 35 10.80 9.94 16.11
N ASP A 36 9.87 9.07 16.51
CA ASP A 36 9.95 7.62 16.28
C ASP A 36 9.55 7.32 14.83
N VAL A 37 8.58 8.05 14.28
CA VAL A 37 8.22 8.01 12.86
C VAL A 37 9.37 8.54 11.99
N MET A 38 9.97 9.67 12.36
CA MET A 38 11.13 10.23 11.66
C MET A 38 12.32 9.25 11.67
N GLN A 39 12.58 8.59 12.80
CA GLN A 39 13.61 7.57 12.91
C GLN A 39 13.34 6.39 11.97
N ALA A 40 12.10 5.89 11.94
CA ALA A 40 11.69 4.81 11.03
C ALA A 40 11.82 5.22 9.56
N ALA A 41 11.41 6.45 9.20
CA ALA A 41 11.55 7.00 7.86
C ALA A 41 13.01 7.05 7.41
N ASN A 42 13.91 7.54 8.26
CA ASN A 42 15.35 7.54 7.99
C ASN A 42 15.92 6.13 7.83
N ALA A 43 15.49 5.18 8.66
CA ALA A 43 15.92 3.78 8.53
C ALA A 43 15.45 3.16 7.20
N CYS A 44 14.25 3.50 6.75
CA CYS A 44 13.71 3.08 5.47
C CYS A 44 14.45 3.70 4.28
N LEU A 45 14.79 4.99 4.33
CA LEU A 45 15.62 5.64 3.33
C LEU A 45 17.00 4.95 3.22
N LEU A 46 17.65 4.65 4.35
CA LEU A 46 18.93 3.92 4.36
C LEU A 46 18.84 2.52 3.75
N ARG A 47 17.64 1.91 3.73
CA ARG A 47 17.41 0.60 3.14
C ARG A 47 17.05 0.67 1.65
N HIS A 48 16.63 1.84 1.17
CA HIS A 48 16.33 2.07 -0.25
C HIS A 48 17.58 1.73 -1.09
N PRO A 49 17.46 0.98 -2.19
CA PRO A 49 18.60 0.70 -3.04
C PRO A 49 19.17 2.00 -3.60
N LYS A 50 20.49 2.18 -3.50
CA LYS A 50 21.17 3.43 -3.83
C LYS A 50 20.68 4.05 -5.15
N GLY A 51 20.04 5.20 -5.03
CA GLY A 51 19.52 6.01 -6.13
C GLY A 51 20.04 7.45 -6.07
N ALA A 52 19.72 8.24 -7.09
CA ALA A 52 19.92 9.68 -7.02
C ALA A 52 18.71 10.30 -6.29
N ASN A 53 18.96 11.11 -5.27
CA ASN A 53 17.95 11.85 -4.49
C ASN A 53 16.82 10.94 -3.96
N GLU A 54 17.10 10.20 -2.89
CA GLU A 54 16.12 9.38 -2.18
C GLU A 54 15.23 10.28 -1.29
N PHE A 55 13.92 10.03 -1.27
CA PHE A 55 12.95 10.78 -0.51
C PHE A 55 11.80 9.92 -0.01
N VAL A 56 11.09 10.41 1.01
CA VAL A 56 9.88 9.78 1.54
C VAL A 56 8.70 10.31 0.75
N GLU A 57 7.97 9.43 0.10
CA GLU A 57 6.76 9.76 -0.65
C GLU A 57 5.50 9.66 0.22
N ASN A 58 5.47 8.67 1.13
CA ASN A 58 4.33 8.47 2.01
C ASN A 58 4.75 7.85 3.35
N VAL A 59 3.96 8.11 4.39
CA VAL A 59 4.04 7.46 5.70
C VAL A 59 2.61 7.04 6.07
N TYR A 60 2.44 5.84 6.59
CA TYR A 60 1.13 5.36 7.01
C TYR A 60 1.23 4.51 8.29
N PRO A 61 0.26 4.61 9.20
CA PRO A 61 0.26 3.83 10.42
C PRO A 61 0.06 2.34 10.11
N MET A 62 0.73 1.48 10.87
CA MET A 62 0.52 0.04 10.84
C MET A 62 0.20 -0.49 12.24
N ASN A 63 -0.37 -1.69 12.31
CA ASN A 63 -0.63 -2.36 13.58
C ASN A 63 0.67 -2.79 14.28
N HIS A 64 0.58 -3.11 15.58
CA HIS A 64 1.67 -3.70 16.38
C HIS A 64 2.92 -2.82 16.54
N GLY A 65 2.74 -1.49 16.62
CA GLY A 65 3.86 -0.57 16.85
C GLY A 65 4.79 -0.43 15.65
N MET A 66 4.26 -0.62 14.45
CA MET A 66 5.00 -0.41 13.20
C MET A 66 4.47 0.81 12.45
N VAL A 67 5.29 1.29 11.53
CA VAL A 67 4.93 2.31 10.56
C VAL A 67 5.39 1.84 9.18
N GLY A 68 4.56 2.09 8.18
CA GLY A 68 4.87 1.88 6.79
C GLY A 68 5.38 3.18 6.17
N VAL A 69 6.44 3.08 5.38
CA VAL A 69 7.10 4.20 4.73
C VAL A 69 7.32 3.86 3.27
N VAL A 70 6.72 4.64 2.38
CA VAL A 70 7.03 4.57 0.95
C VAL A 70 8.21 5.48 0.67
N THR A 71 9.31 4.89 0.23
CA THR A 71 10.51 5.60 -0.21
C THR A 71 10.58 5.59 -1.73
N ALA A 72 11.11 6.66 -2.31
CA ALA A 72 11.26 6.79 -3.75
C ALA A 72 12.57 7.51 -4.10
N ASP A 73 12.97 7.45 -5.36
CA ASP A 73 14.12 8.19 -5.86
C ASP A 73 13.80 8.95 -7.17
N ALA A 74 14.74 9.78 -7.63
CA ALA A 74 14.54 10.58 -8.85
C ALA A 74 14.41 9.75 -10.13
N SER A 75 14.72 8.44 -10.10
CA SER A 75 14.47 7.54 -11.22
C SER A 75 13.02 7.03 -11.27
N GLY A 76 12.25 7.28 -10.22
CA GLY A 76 10.86 6.83 -10.07
C GLY A 76 10.75 5.42 -9.48
N ARG A 77 11.85 4.83 -8.99
CA ARG A 77 11.78 3.59 -8.20
C ARG A 77 11.14 3.90 -6.87
N ARG A 78 10.29 2.99 -6.41
CA ARG A 78 9.53 3.12 -5.15
C ARG A 78 9.67 1.84 -4.35
N TYR A 79 9.74 1.94 -3.03
CA TYR A 79 9.85 0.81 -2.11
C TYR A 79 8.93 1.01 -0.92
N ASP A 80 8.18 -0.03 -0.57
CA ASP A 80 7.35 -0.10 0.63
C ASP A 80 8.16 -0.71 1.76
N CYS A 81 8.41 0.07 2.81
CA CYS A 81 9.28 -0.29 3.92
C CYS A 81 8.51 -0.27 5.24
N ASN A 82 8.61 -1.37 5.98
CA ASN A 82 7.96 -1.51 7.28
C ASN A 82 9.02 -1.45 8.37
N ALA A 83 8.86 -0.53 9.32
CA ALA A 83 9.80 -0.33 10.42
C ALA A 83 9.08 -0.22 11.77
N GLU A 84 9.75 -0.68 12.83
CA GLU A 84 9.26 -0.54 14.20
C GLU A 84 9.39 0.89 14.72
N LEU A 85 8.35 1.37 15.37
CA LEU A 85 8.38 2.62 16.12
C LEU A 85 9.31 2.48 17.35
N GLY A 86 10.02 3.55 17.67
CA GLY A 86 10.95 3.65 18.80
C GLY A 86 12.34 3.04 18.55
N THR A 87 12.43 1.93 17.79
CA THR A 87 13.72 1.31 17.45
C THR A 87 14.20 1.66 16.04
N GLY A 88 13.28 1.99 15.12
CA GLY A 88 13.58 2.16 13.70
C GLY A 88 14.02 0.87 13.00
N LYS A 89 13.82 -0.30 13.62
CA LYS A 89 14.24 -1.58 13.04
C LYS A 89 13.36 -1.91 11.85
N VAL A 90 13.97 -1.97 10.66
CA VAL A 90 13.31 -2.36 9.41
C VAL A 90 13.02 -3.87 9.44
N ARG A 91 11.76 -4.23 9.20
CA ARG A 91 11.26 -5.61 9.12
C ARG A 91 11.11 -6.12 7.68
N GLY A 92 10.91 -5.21 6.73
CA GLY A 92 10.88 -5.51 5.30
C GLY A 92 11.00 -4.23 4.49
N SER A 93 11.53 -4.33 3.26
CA SER A 93 11.60 -3.23 2.31
C SER A 93 11.59 -3.81 0.91
N GLU A 94 10.45 -3.68 0.23
CA GLU A 94 10.17 -4.36 -1.03
C GLU A 94 9.84 -3.36 -2.14
N PRO A 95 10.23 -3.61 -3.39
CA PRO A 95 9.94 -2.70 -4.48
C PRO A 95 8.42 -2.58 -4.73
N ILE A 96 7.94 -1.34 -4.87
CA ILE A 96 6.61 -1.03 -5.39
C ILE A 96 6.71 -0.96 -6.90
N VAL A 97 6.26 -2.02 -7.57
CA VAL A 97 6.19 -2.11 -9.03
C VAL A 97 4.78 -1.76 -9.50
N GLU A 98 4.59 -0.52 -9.99
CA GLU A 98 3.35 -0.03 -10.59
C GLU A 98 3.53 0.23 -12.09
N PRO A 99 3.19 -0.70 -12.98
CA PRO A 99 2.87 -0.34 -14.35
C PRO A 99 1.49 0.31 -14.40
N LYS A 100 1.44 1.59 -14.79
CA LYS A 100 0.18 2.29 -15.02
C LYS A 100 -0.45 1.85 -16.35
N GLY A 101 -1.66 1.30 -16.27
CA GLY A 101 -2.53 0.99 -17.41
C GLY A 101 -2.47 -0.47 -17.87
N PRO A 102 -3.35 -0.86 -18.81
CA PRO A 102 -3.28 -2.20 -19.38
C PRO A 102 -1.92 -2.36 -20.08
N LEU A 103 -1.08 -3.24 -19.56
CA LEU A 103 0.23 -3.53 -20.15
C LEU A 103 0.05 -4.39 -21.39
N PHE A 104 0.77 -4.09 -22.46
CA PHE A 104 0.79 -4.93 -23.65
C PHE A 104 2.03 -5.84 -23.66
N VAL A 105 1.81 -7.13 -23.83
CA VAL A 105 2.87 -8.13 -24.07
C VAL A 105 2.67 -8.72 -25.47
N SER A 106 3.65 -8.55 -26.35
CA SER A 106 3.57 -9.08 -27.71
C SER A 106 3.67 -10.61 -27.75
N VAL A 107 2.92 -11.27 -28.65
CA VAL A 107 3.07 -12.72 -28.93
C VAL A 107 4.48 -13.12 -29.36
N ARG A 108 5.27 -12.18 -29.90
CA ARG A 108 6.67 -12.42 -30.28
C ARG A 108 7.56 -12.66 -29.06
N GLN A 109 7.22 -12.04 -27.94
CA GLN A 109 7.94 -12.19 -26.68
C GLN A 109 7.38 -13.36 -25.87
N MET A 110 6.04 -13.50 -25.82
CA MET A 110 5.39 -14.57 -25.07
C MET A 110 4.17 -15.12 -25.83
N GLN A 111 4.30 -16.34 -26.34
CA GLN A 111 3.25 -16.99 -27.14
C GLN A 111 2.02 -17.36 -26.32
N ALA A 112 2.19 -17.66 -25.03
CA ALA A 112 1.10 -17.98 -24.10
C ALA A 112 0.68 -16.72 -23.31
N PRO A 113 -0.57 -16.64 -22.81
CA PRO A 113 -0.98 -15.54 -21.94
C PRO A 113 -0.11 -15.55 -20.67
N PRO A 114 0.51 -14.41 -20.31
CA PRO A 114 1.19 -14.28 -19.02
C PRO A 114 0.25 -14.68 -17.88
N GLN A 115 0.77 -15.38 -16.89
CA GLN A 115 0.01 -15.79 -15.69
C GLN A 115 0.60 -15.13 -14.46
N GLY A 116 -0.26 -14.77 -13.51
CA GLY A 116 0.14 -14.25 -12.21
C GLY A 116 -1.05 -13.99 -11.30
N GLU A 117 -0.80 -13.92 -9.99
CA GLU A 117 -1.86 -13.79 -8.98
C GLU A 117 -2.53 -12.41 -8.99
N CYS A 118 -1.87 -11.41 -9.57
CA CYS A 118 -2.29 -10.02 -9.55
C CYS A 118 -2.90 -9.50 -10.86
N PHE A 119 -2.93 -10.28 -11.96
CA PHE A 119 -3.55 -9.89 -13.25
C PHE A 119 -4.52 -10.92 -13.76
N SER A 120 -5.39 -10.42 -14.63
CA SER A 120 -5.85 -11.18 -15.79
C SER A 120 -5.13 -10.75 -17.06
N SER A 121 -4.89 -11.73 -17.93
CA SER A 121 -4.42 -11.52 -19.30
C SER A 121 -5.59 -11.67 -20.26
N SER A 122 -5.81 -10.67 -21.11
CA SER A 122 -6.82 -10.69 -22.16
C SER A 122 -6.15 -10.65 -23.54
N PRO A 123 -6.59 -11.46 -24.52
CA PRO A 123 -6.00 -11.42 -25.86
C PRO A 123 -6.30 -10.10 -26.58
N LEU A 124 -5.28 -9.51 -27.21
CA LEU A 124 -5.44 -8.43 -28.17
C LEU A 124 -5.42 -9.02 -29.59
N VAL A 125 -6.58 -9.04 -30.24
CA VAL A 125 -6.75 -9.55 -31.61
C VAL A 125 -7.03 -8.38 -32.57
N ILE A 126 -6.22 -8.25 -33.61
CA ILE A 126 -6.38 -7.25 -34.68
C ILE A 126 -6.48 -7.99 -36.00
N GLY A 127 -7.54 -7.75 -36.78
CA GLY A 127 -7.69 -8.36 -38.10
C GLY A 127 -7.65 -9.89 -38.11
N LYS A 128 -8.21 -10.53 -37.07
CA LYS A 128 -8.17 -11.99 -36.82
C LYS A 128 -6.80 -12.57 -36.43
N GLN A 129 -5.79 -11.73 -36.21
CA GLN A 129 -4.47 -12.16 -35.74
C GLN A 129 -4.27 -11.76 -34.27
N LEU A 130 -3.83 -12.71 -33.45
CA LEU A 130 -3.41 -12.44 -32.08
C LEU A 130 -2.11 -11.63 -32.09
N GLN A 131 -2.14 -10.43 -31.54
CA GLN A 131 -0.99 -9.53 -31.47
C GLN A 131 -0.27 -9.64 -30.13
N GLY A 132 -0.99 -10.00 -29.08
CA GLY A 132 -0.44 -10.13 -27.74
C GLY A 132 -1.51 -10.20 -26.67
N TRP A 133 -1.12 -9.81 -25.46
CA TRP A 133 -1.92 -9.90 -24.25
C TRP A 133 -1.96 -8.54 -23.56
N LEU A 134 -3.16 -8.07 -23.23
CA LEU A 134 -3.37 -6.93 -22.34
C LEU A 134 -3.47 -7.42 -20.91
N LEU A 135 -2.59 -6.94 -20.04
CA LEU A 135 -2.57 -7.28 -18.61
C LEU A 135 -3.33 -6.23 -17.82
N SER A 136 -4.40 -6.64 -17.15
CA SER A 136 -5.23 -5.77 -16.32
C SER A 136 -5.12 -6.17 -14.86
N GLN A 137 -4.94 -5.18 -13.97
CA GLN A 137 -4.79 -5.47 -12.56
C GLN A 137 -6.07 -6.08 -12.02
N THR A 138 -5.92 -7.16 -11.27
CA THR A 138 -7.02 -7.72 -10.49
C THR A 138 -6.93 -7.12 -9.09
N GLY A 139 -8.06 -6.66 -8.55
CA GLY A 139 -8.12 -6.09 -7.19
C GLY A 139 -7.76 -7.08 -6.07
N LYS A 140 -7.39 -8.32 -6.40
CA LYS A 140 -6.89 -9.35 -5.47
C LYS A 140 -5.57 -8.95 -4.80
N CYS A 141 -4.77 -8.14 -5.48
CA CYS A 141 -3.54 -7.56 -4.94
C CYS A 141 -3.75 -6.10 -4.55
N GLY A 142 -4.95 -5.74 -4.06
CA GLY A 142 -5.26 -4.37 -3.64
C GLY A 142 -4.18 -3.83 -2.69
N GLY A 143 -3.51 -2.76 -3.11
CA GLY A 143 -2.44 -2.10 -2.35
C GLY A 143 -1.03 -2.68 -2.51
N VAL A 144 -0.83 -3.76 -3.27
CA VAL A 144 0.49 -4.40 -3.47
C VAL A 144 0.79 -4.69 -4.93
N SER A 145 2.06 -4.51 -5.30
CA SER A 145 2.59 -4.48 -6.66
C SER A 145 2.46 -5.81 -7.42
N TRP A 146 2.67 -5.73 -8.73
CA TRP A 146 2.57 -6.79 -9.73
C TRP A 146 3.67 -7.88 -9.62
N ASN A 147 3.79 -8.59 -8.50
CA ASN A 147 4.78 -9.68 -8.35
C ASN A 147 4.41 -10.99 -9.09
N GLY A 148 3.35 -10.98 -9.90
CA GLY A 148 2.85 -12.19 -10.55
C GLY A 148 3.45 -12.51 -11.92
N ILE A 149 4.15 -11.59 -12.61
CA ILE A 149 4.68 -11.90 -13.95
C ILE A 149 5.94 -12.76 -13.78
N ALA A 150 5.75 -14.06 -13.60
CA ALA A 150 6.82 -15.02 -13.80
C ALA A 150 7.33 -14.81 -15.22
N ALA A 151 8.56 -14.32 -15.35
CA ALA A 151 9.25 -14.24 -16.64
C ALA A 151 9.26 -15.66 -17.21
N GLY A 152 8.38 -15.90 -18.19
CA GLY A 152 8.28 -17.16 -18.90
C GLY A 152 9.68 -17.56 -19.38
N ALA A 153 10.03 -18.80 -19.03
CA ALA A 153 11.29 -19.48 -19.27
C ALA A 153 12.04 -18.99 -20.52
N LYS A 154 13.31 -18.62 -20.34
CA LYS A 154 14.28 -18.70 -21.44
C LYS A 154 14.38 -20.17 -21.84
N SER A 155 13.79 -20.54 -22.97
CA SER A 155 14.19 -21.75 -23.68
C SER A 155 15.63 -21.57 -24.14
N GLN A 156 16.52 -22.45 -23.68
CA GLN A 156 17.81 -22.70 -24.32
C GLN A 156 17.61 -23.30 -25.71
#